data_AF-A0A2G9SMY4-F1
#
_entry.id   AF-A0A2G9SMY4-F1
#
_cell.length_a   1.000
_cell.length_b   1.000
_cell.length_c   1.000
_cell.angle_alpha   90.00
_cell.angle_beta   90.00
_cell.angle_gamma   90.00
#
_symmetry.space_group_name_H-M   'P 1'
#
loop_
_entity.id
_entity.type
_entity.pdbx_description
1 polymer ?
#
loop_
_entity_poly.entity_id
_entity_poly.type
_entity_poly.pdbx_seq_one_letter_code
_entity_poly.pdbx_strand_id
1 'polypeptide(L)'
;MTTTRTLSAALTWRYSLIIGTVAFLFFVPFLGAVHLFDWDEINFAESAREMLVTGNYARVQINFEPFWEKPPLFIWLQALSMHVFGVSEFAARLPNALCGIITLLLLFRIGTQLYDERFGLFWSLSYFGSFLPHFYFKTAIIDPVFNLFIFLGVYCFFAPHSCLLIPVSRHESNLFCSLAPVSGLAS
;
A
#
# COMPACT_ATOMS: atom_id res chain seq x y z
N MET A 1 -20.36 6.95 27.67
CA MET A 1 -19.74 6.00 26.71
C MET A 1 -19.52 6.57 25.30
N THR A 2 -20.02 7.77 24.97
CA THR A 2 -19.79 8.46 23.67
C THR A 2 -18.44 9.20 23.61
N THR A 3 -17.99 9.78 24.72
CA THR A 3 -16.76 10.60 24.79
C THR A 3 -15.47 9.82 24.54
N THR A 4 -15.42 8.53 24.88
CA THR A 4 -14.22 7.69 24.69
C THR A 4 -14.00 7.32 23.22
N ARG A 5 -15.08 7.07 22.46
CA ARG A 5 -14.99 6.77 21.01
C ARG A 5 -14.60 7.98 20.16
N THR A 6 -15.02 9.18 20.54
CA THR A 6 -14.66 10.41 19.81
C THR A 6 -13.20 10.79 20.01
N LEU A 7 -12.67 10.54 21.21
CA LEU A 7 -11.26 10.81 21.52
C LEU A 7 -10.33 9.83 20.78
N SER A 8 -10.63 8.53 20.77
CA SER A 8 -9.82 7.55 20.02
C SER A 8 -9.86 7.79 18.51
N ALA A 9 -11.01 8.17 17.96
CA ALA A 9 -11.11 8.55 16.56
C ALA A 9 -10.22 9.77 16.20
N ALA A 10 -10.19 10.79 17.07
CA ALA A 10 -9.37 11.99 16.88
C ALA A 10 -7.86 11.69 17.00
N LEU A 11 -7.45 10.84 17.94
CA LEU A 11 -6.05 10.41 18.06
C LEU A 11 -5.61 9.55 16.86
N THR A 12 -6.42 8.60 16.42
CA THR A 12 -6.16 7.77 15.24
C THR A 12 -6.00 8.62 13.98
N TRP A 13 -6.84 9.63 13.80
CA TRP A 13 -6.71 10.60 12.70
C TRP A 13 -5.40 11.37 12.78
N ARG A 14 -5.07 11.91 13.97
CA ARG A 14 -3.83 12.66 14.19
C ARG A 14 -2.59 11.83 13.91
N TYR A 15 -2.53 10.59 14.41
CA TYR A 15 -1.41 9.69 14.12
C TYR A 15 -1.32 9.32 12.64
N SER A 16 -2.46 9.08 11.97
CA SER A 16 -2.47 8.84 10.52
C SER A 16 -1.87 10.03 9.75
N LEU A 17 -2.23 11.27 10.12
CA LEU A 17 -1.67 12.46 9.48
C LEU A 17 -0.16 12.60 9.73
N ILE A 18 0.30 12.33 10.95
CA ILE A 18 1.73 12.38 11.30
C ILE A 18 2.50 11.33 10.49
N ILE A 19 2.04 10.08 10.48
CA ILE A 19 2.68 8.99 9.73
C ILE A 19 2.70 9.32 8.24
N GLY A 20 1.58 9.77 7.69
CA GLY A 20 1.49 10.16 6.27
C GLY A 20 2.44 11.29 5.92
N THR A 21 2.55 12.32 6.77
CA THR A 21 3.45 13.46 6.55
C THR A 21 4.92 13.05 6.63
N VAL A 22 5.29 12.26 7.63
CA VAL A 22 6.67 11.76 7.79
C VAL A 22 7.04 10.85 6.62
N ALA A 23 6.15 9.93 6.23
CA ALA A 23 6.36 9.05 5.09
C ALA A 23 6.50 9.83 3.79
N PHE A 24 5.67 10.85 3.56
CA PHE A 24 5.78 11.74 2.40
C PHE A 24 7.13 12.47 2.37
N LEU A 25 7.55 13.04 3.50
CA LEU A 25 8.82 13.75 3.61
C LEU A 25 10.03 12.84 3.43
N PHE A 26 9.92 11.54 3.71
CA PHE A 26 11.03 10.60 3.56
C PHE A 26 11.07 9.89 2.20
N PHE A 27 9.90 9.60 1.62
CA PHE A 27 9.78 8.80 0.41
C PHE A 27 9.63 9.61 -0.86
N VAL A 28 9.17 10.86 -0.84
CA VAL A 28 8.95 11.64 -2.07
C VAL A 28 10.16 12.49 -2.50
N PRO A 29 10.92 13.15 -1.60
CA PRO A 29 12.02 13.98 -2.07
C PRO A 29 13.18 13.13 -2.58
N PHE A 30 13.92 13.70 -3.55
CA PHE A 30 15.11 13.10 -4.17
C PHE A 30 14.89 11.83 -5.01
N LEU A 31 13.64 11.51 -5.37
CA LEU A 31 13.33 10.35 -6.21
C LEU A 31 14.05 10.34 -7.56
N GLY A 32 14.18 11.51 -8.19
CA GLY A 32 14.89 11.68 -9.47
C GLY A 32 16.38 12.03 -9.32
N ALA A 33 16.95 12.01 -8.11
CA ALA A 33 18.35 12.41 -7.91
C ALA A 33 19.36 11.35 -8.40
N VAL A 34 18.89 10.11 -8.57
CA VAL A 34 19.70 8.97 -9.02
C VAL A 34 19.05 8.39 -10.26
N HIS A 35 19.87 8.04 -11.26
CA HIS A 35 19.40 7.36 -12.47
C HIS A 35 18.77 5.99 -12.13
N LEU A 36 17.96 5.47 -13.05
CA LEU A 36 17.47 4.10 -12.98
C LEU A 36 18.69 3.17 -13.09
N PHE A 37 18.89 2.32 -12.10
CA PHE A 37 20.10 1.46 -12.02
C PHE A 37 19.75 -0.01 -12.19
N ASP A 38 18.54 -0.39 -11.83
CA ASP A 38 18.09 -1.77 -11.85
C ASP A 38 17.49 -2.12 -13.21
N TRP A 39 17.72 -3.36 -13.65
CA TRP A 39 17.27 -3.82 -14.96
C TRP A 39 15.74 -3.84 -15.08
N ASP A 40 15.04 -4.29 -14.02
CA ASP A 40 13.57 -4.27 -14.01
C ASP A 40 13.05 -2.82 -14.01
N GLU A 41 13.72 -1.94 -13.26
CA GLU A 41 13.34 -0.53 -13.16
C GLU A 41 13.37 0.19 -14.52
N ILE A 42 14.44 -0.03 -15.29
CA ILE A 42 14.63 0.54 -16.63
C ILE A 42 13.57 -0.01 -17.59
N ASN A 43 13.35 -1.32 -17.59
CA ASN A 43 12.40 -1.96 -18.50
C ASN A 43 10.96 -1.53 -18.26
N PHE A 44 10.54 -1.39 -17.00
CA PHE A 44 9.19 -0.93 -16.69
C PHE A 44 8.98 0.54 -17.03
N ALA A 45 9.99 1.39 -16.75
CA ALA A 45 9.97 2.79 -17.14
C ALA A 45 9.90 2.95 -18.66
N GLU A 46 10.67 2.17 -19.42
CA GLU A 46 10.62 2.21 -20.88
C GLU A 46 9.29 1.69 -21.43
N SER A 47 8.75 0.62 -20.86
CA SER A 47 7.43 0.10 -21.23
C SER A 47 6.33 1.15 -21.02
N ALA A 48 6.37 1.86 -19.88
CA ALA A 48 5.45 2.95 -19.60
C ALA A 48 5.59 4.09 -20.61
N ARG A 49 6.82 4.45 -20.99
CA ARG A 49 7.10 5.45 -22.03
C ARG A 49 6.57 5.01 -23.40
N GLU A 50 6.77 3.77 -23.79
CA GLU A 50 6.29 3.21 -25.06
C GLU A 50 4.75 3.18 -25.13
N MET A 51 4.07 2.88 -24.02
CA MET A 51 2.60 2.98 -23.94
C MET A 51 2.11 4.40 -24.21
N LEU A 52 2.80 5.42 -23.69
CA LEU A 52 2.46 6.82 -23.95
C LEU A 52 2.68 7.21 -25.42
N VAL A 53 3.74 6.71 -26.05
CA VAL A 53 4.06 7.00 -27.45
C VAL A 53 3.10 6.30 -28.42
N THR A 54 2.82 5.02 -28.19
CA THR A 54 1.96 4.22 -29.06
C THR A 54 0.47 4.45 -28.81
N GLY A 55 0.10 4.94 -27.62
CA GLY A 55 -1.28 5.05 -27.17
C GLY A 55 -1.94 3.68 -26.90
N ASN A 56 -1.19 2.58 -26.99
CA ASN A 56 -1.71 1.23 -26.79
C ASN A 56 -1.39 0.73 -25.38
N TYR A 57 -2.30 0.99 -24.45
CA TYR A 57 -2.17 0.55 -23.05
C TYR A 57 -2.51 -0.93 -22.85
N ALA A 58 -3.12 -1.59 -23.83
CA ALA A 58 -3.51 -3.00 -23.70
C ALA A 58 -2.34 -3.96 -23.94
N ARG A 59 -1.37 -3.56 -24.77
CA ARG A 59 -0.19 -4.36 -25.09
C ARG A 59 1.02 -3.79 -24.37
N VAL A 60 1.55 -4.54 -23.41
CA VAL A 60 2.84 -4.22 -22.79
C VAL A 60 3.96 -4.52 -23.78
N GLN A 61 4.85 -3.55 -23.97
CA GLN A 61 5.98 -3.65 -24.89
C GLN A 61 7.28 -3.20 -24.21
N ILE A 62 8.39 -3.79 -24.62
CA ILE A 62 9.75 -3.33 -24.26
C ILE A 62 10.55 -3.35 -25.55
N ASN A 63 11.19 -2.23 -25.91
CA ASN A 63 11.81 -2.02 -27.21
C ASN A 63 10.83 -2.26 -28.37
N PHE A 64 9.56 -1.90 -28.18
CA PHE A 64 8.43 -2.14 -29.09
C PHE A 64 8.10 -3.62 -29.35
N GLU A 65 8.78 -4.55 -28.70
CA GLU A 65 8.47 -5.98 -28.76
C GLU A 65 7.50 -6.38 -27.64
N PRO A 66 6.53 -7.29 -27.89
CA PRO A 66 5.55 -7.70 -26.87
C PRO A 66 6.18 -8.36 -25.64
N PHE A 67 5.83 -7.89 -24.45
CA PHE A 67 6.29 -8.44 -23.17
C PHE A 67 5.10 -8.95 -22.34
N TRP A 68 4.96 -10.27 -22.21
CA TRP A 68 3.77 -10.93 -21.63
C TRP A 68 3.99 -11.53 -20.23
N GLU A 69 5.14 -11.29 -19.62
CA GLU A 69 5.52 -11.99 -18.38
C GLU A 69 4.87 -11.41 -17.13
N LYS A 70 4.57 -10.10 -17.12
CA LYS A 70 4.09 -9.37 -15.93
C LYS A 70 2.78 -8.62 -16.24
N PRO A 71 1.87 -8.48 -15.25
CA PRO A 71 0.60 -7.78 -15.45
C PRO A 71 0.82 -6.28 -15.70
N PRO A 72 -0.03 -5.62 -16.53
CA PRO A 72 0.18 -4.24 -16.97
C PRO A 72 -0.11 -3.18 -15.90
N LEU A 73 -0.72 -3.56 -14.76
CA LEU A 73 -1.23 -2.62 -13.77
C LEU A 73 -0.16 -1.66 -13.24
N PHE A 74 1.03 -2.17 -12.92
CA PHE A 74 2.12 -1.32 -12.44
C PHE A 74 2.59 -0.33 -13.51
N ILE A 75 2.69 -0.80 -14.75
CA ILE A 75 3.12 0.00 -15.91
C ILE A 75 2.08 1.08 -16.22
N TRP A 76 0.78 0.81 -16.03
CA TRP A 76 -0.26 1.83 -16.14
C TRP A 76 -0.12 2.94 -15.10
N LEU A 77 0.22 2.59 -13.85
CA LEU A 77 0.46 3.59 -12.80
C LEU A 77 1.68 4.46 -13.14
N GLN A 78 2.74 3.85 -13.67
CA GLN A 78 3.92 4.58 -14.13
C GLN A 78 3.61 5.46 -15.35
N ALA A 79 2.88 4.94 -16.34
CA ALA A 79 2.47 5.70 -17.52
C ALA A 79 1.61 6.90 -17.14
N LEU A 80 0.66 6.74 -16.21
CA LEU A 80 -0.13 7.84 -15.67
C LEU A 80 0.76 8.89 -14.98
N SER A 81 1.70 8.44 -14.15
CA SER A 81 2.65 9.34 -13.48
C SER A 81 3.51 10.11 -14.49
N MET A 82 4.04 9.43 -15.51
CA MET A 82 4.83 10.04 -16.59
C MET A 82 3.98 10.97 -17.47
N HIS A 83 2.70 10.70 -17.66
CA HIS A 83 1.78 11.58 -18.37
C HIS A 83 1.56 12.90 -17.62
N VAL A 84 1.52 12.88 -16.28
CA VAL A 84 1.28 14.07 -15.45
C VAL A 84 2.56 14.87 -15.19
N PHE A 85 3.67 14.20 -14.86
CA PHE A 85 4.92 14.84 -14.44
C PHE A 85 5.99 14.92 -15.53
N GLY A 86 5.73 14.30 -16.69
CA GLY A 86 6.72 14.11 -17.75
C GLY A 86 7.55 12.84 -17.55
N VAL A 87 8.16 12.37 -18.65
CA VAL A 87 9.03 11.19 -18.65
C VAL A 87 10.31 11.52 -17.88
N SER A 88 10.41 10.97 -16.67
CA SER A 88 11.54 11.18 -15.75
C SER A 88 11.62 10.03 -14.75
N GLU A 89 12.78 9.89 -14.11
CA GLU A 89 13.03 8.92 -13.05
C GLU A 89 12.13 9.19 -11.83
N PHE A 90 11.85 10.47 -11.58
CA PHE A 90 10.88 10.88 -10.56
C PHE A 90 9.50 10.30 -10.85
N ALA A 91 9.01 10.48 -12.08
CA ALA A 91 7.70 9.99 -12.46
C ALA A 91 7.62 8.44 -12.43
N ALA A 92 8.70 7.75 -12.80
CA ALA A 92 8.76 6.29 -12.74
C ALA A 92 8.66 5.73 -11.31
N ARG A 93 9.30 6.38 -10.33
CA ARG A 93 9.37 5.94 -8.92
C ARG A 93 8.20 6.43 -8.06
N LEU A 94 7.52 7.51 -8.46
CA LEU A 94 6.43 8.12 -7.70
C LEU A 94 5.32 7.13 -7.31
N PRO A 95 4.84 6.22 -8.18
CA PRO A 95 3.83 5.23 -7.79
C PRO A 95 4.24 4.37 -6.58
N ASN A 96 5.52 3.97 -6.51
CA ASN A 96 6.03 3.16 -5.40
C ASN A 96 6.19 3.95 -4.12
N ALA A 97 6.64 5.22 -4.21
CA ALA A 97 6.68 6.11 -3.05
C ALA A 97 5.28 6.30 -2.44
N LEU A 98 4.25 6.49 -3.28
CA LEU A 98 2.87 6.58 -2.82
C LEU A 98 2.41 5.26 -2.18
N CYS A 99 2.75 4.12 -2.77
CA CYS A 99 2.41 2.82 -2.22
C CYS A 99 3.05 2.59 -0.84
N GLY A 100 4.28 3.06 -0.61
CA GLY A 100 4.93 3.03 0.70
C GLY A 100 4.17 3.84 1.75
N ILE A 101 3.71 5.04 1.40
CA ILE A 101 2.90 5.89 2.28
C ILE A 101 1.59 5.19 2.65
N ILE A 102 0.86 4.66 1.65
CA ILE A 102 -0.41 3.97 1.89
C ILE A 102 -0.21 2.71 2.74
N THR A 103 0.87 1.95 2.50
CA THR A 103 1.18 0.74 3.27
C THR A 103 1.39 1.05 4.74
N LEU A 104 2.13 2.11 5.09
CA LEU A 104 2.32 2.52 6.48
C LEU A 104 1.02 2.92 7.17
N LEU A 105 0.16 3.65 6.45
CA LEU A 105 -1.17 4.01 6.96
C LEU A 105 -2.04 2.76 7.17
N LEU A 106 -2.02 1.81 6.25
CA LEU A 106 -2.75 0.55 6.40
C LEU A 106 -2.24 -0.26 7.58
N LEU A 107 -0.93 -0.42 7.76
CA LEU A 107 -0.36 -1.13 8.91
C LEU A 107 -0.76 -0.49 10.24
N PHE A 108 -0.72 0.84 10.31
CA PHE A 108 -1.21 1.56 11.48
C PHE A 108 -2.69 1.24 11.75
N ARG A 109 -3.54 1.30 10.72
CA ARG A 109 -4.98 1.02 10.84
C ARG A 109 -5.28 -0.42 11.24
N ILE A 110 -4.62 -1.40 10.63
CA ILE A 110 -4.75 -2.82 10.99
C ILE A 110 -4.33 -3.00 12.46
N GLY A 111 -3.18 -2.46 12.86
CA GLY A 111 -2.71 -2.58 14.24
C GLY A 111 -3.65 -1.93 15.27
N THR A 112 -4.26 -0.78 14.92
CA THR A 112 -5.27 -0.14 15.78
C THR A 112 -6.56 -0.94 15.90
N GLN A 113 -6.93 -1.72 14.87
CA GLN A 113 -8.12 -2.57 14.88
C GLN A 113 -7.91 -3.88 15.66
N LEU A 114 -6.69 -4.42 15.63
CA LEU A 114 -6.37 -5.69 16.31
C LEU A 114 -6.16 -5.53 17.82
N TYR A 115 -5.51 -4.45 18.24
CA TYR A 115 -5.17 -4.22 19.64
C TYR A 115 -5.50 -2.80 20.10
N ASP A 116 -4.61 -1.85 19.82
CA ASP A 116 -4.66 -0.48 20.33
C ASP A 116 -3.86 0.48 19.42
N GLU A 117 -4.09 1.78 19.60
CA GLU A 117 -3.40 2.84 18.85
C GLU A 117 -1.87 2.80 18.99
N ARG A 118 -1.38 2.49 20.21
CA ARG A 118 0.06 2.38 20.48
C ARG A 118 0.69 1.21 19.74
N PHE A 119 -0.02 0.08 19.67
CA PHE A 119 0.44 -1.09 18.94
C PHE A 119 0.52 -0.81 17.45
N GLY A 120 -0.50 -0.19 16.86
CA GLY A 120 -0.48 0.24 15.46
C GLY A 120 0.67 1.21 15.17
N LEU A 121 0.96 2.14 16.08
CA LEU A 121 2.08 3.07 15.94
C LEU A 121 3.41 2.30 15.93
N PHE A 122 3.68 1.48 16.94
CA PHE A 122 4.92 0.71 17.00
C PHE A 122 5.09 -0.20 15.78
N TRP A 123 4.03 -0.86 15.32
CA TRP A 123 4.09 -1.72 14.15
C TRP A 123 4.44 -0.95 12.88
N SER A 124 3.77 0.19 12.63
CA SER A 124 4.09 1.06 11.50
C SER A 124 5.52 1.61 11.56
N LEU A 125 6.00 1.97 12.76
CA LEU A 125 7.34 2.50 12.97
C LEU A 125 8.42 1.43 12.78
N SER A 126 8.19 0.21 13.25
CA SER A 126 9.07 -0.94 13.03
C SER A 126 9.18 -1.28 11.53
N TYR A 127 8.07 -1.21 10.79
CA TYR A 127 8.08 -1.41 9.34
C TYR A 127 8.82 -0.27 8.63
N PHE A 128 8.58 0.99 9.02
CA PHE A 128 9.27 2.15 8.46
C PHE A 128 10.79 2.13 8.73
N GLY A 129 11.20 1.68 9.93
CA GLY A 129 12.61 1.55 10.30
C GLY A 129 13.33 0.34 9.69
N SER A 130 12.60 -0.55 9.01
CA SER A 130 13.19 -1.72 8.35
C SER A 130 13.89 -1.31 7.06
N PHE A 131 15.12 -1.79 6.87
CA PHE A 131 15.96 -1.39 5.74
C PHE A 131 15.38 -1.79 4.38
N LEU A 132 14.86 -3.02 4.27
CA LEU A 132 14.37 -3.57 3.01
C LEU A 132 13.17 -2.79 2.45
N PRO A 133 12.03 -2.62 3.15
CA PRO A 133 10.92 -1.84 2.64
C PRO A 133 11.33 -0.41 2.26
N HIS A 134 12.20 0.20 3.06
CA HIS A 134 12.67 1.56 2.81
C HIS A 134 13.37 1.71 1.46
N PHE A 135 14.21 0.73 1.09
CA PHE A 135 14.89 0.73 -0.19
C PHE A 135 13.93 0.43 -1.35
N TYR A 136 13.04 -0.56 -1.16
CA TYR A 136 12.08 -1.00 -2.19
C TYR A 136 11.06 0.09 -2.56
N PHE A 137 10.60 0.92 -1.64
CA PHE A 137 9.67 2.01 -1.98
C PHE A 137 10.32 3.14 -2.81
N LYS A 138 11.66 3.18 -2.88
CA LYS A 138 12.42 4.16 -3.67
C LYS A 138 12.86 3.64 -5.05
N THR A 139 12.66 2.35 -5.33
CA THR A 139 12.86 1.79 -6.66
C THR A 139 11.56 1.83 -7.45
N ALA A 140 11.61 1.69 -8.77
CA ALA A 140 10.43 1.55 -9.62
C ALA A 140 10.16 0.09 -10.05
N ILE A 141 10.09 -0.83 -9.07
CA ILE A 141 9.83 -2.26 -9.27
C ILE A 141 8.36 -2.60 -8.89
N ILE A 142 7.83 -3.73 -9.32
CA ILE A 142 6.44 -4.14 -9.11
C ILE A 142 6.09 -4.58 -7.67
N ASP A 143 7.06 -5.08 -6.89
CA ASP A 143 6.84 -5.69 -5.58
C ASP A 143 6.13 -4.79 -4.56
N PRO A 144 6.45 -3.48 -4.42
CA PRO A 144 5.77 -2.61 -3.47
C PRO A 144 4.26 -2.47 -3.73
N VAL A 145 3.87 -2.39 -5.00
CA VAL A 145 2.45 -2.31 -5.40
C VAL A 145 1.74 -3.63 -5.10
N PHE A 146 2.40 -4.76 -5.40
CA PHE A 146 1.86 -6.08 -5.08
C PHE A 146 1.67 -6.28 -3.57
N ASN A 147 2.66 -5.92 -2.76
CA ASN A 147 2.60 -5.98 -1.31
C ASN A 147 1.49 -5.08 -0.75
N LEU A 148 1.30 -3.89 -1.31
CA LEU A 148 0.19 -3.01 -0.93
C LEU A 148 -1.17 -3.71 -1.12
N PHE A 149 -1.38 -4.40 -2.25
CA PHE A 149 -2.63 -5.14 -2.48
C PHE A 149 -2.82 -6.29 -1.49
N ILE A 150 -1.75 -6.99 -1.09
CA ILE A 150 -1.82 -8.01 -0.05
C ILE A 150 -2.27 -7.39 1.27
N PHE A 151 -1.63 -6.29 1.70
CA PHE A 151 -2.00 -5.61 2.94
C PHE A 151 -3.42 -5.03 2.89
N LEU A 152 -3.85 -4.53 1.73
CA LEU A 152 -5.22 -4.09 1.52
C LEU A 152 -6.21 -5.25 1.65
N GLY A 153 -5.88 -6.43 1.11
CA GLY A 153 -6.68 -7.64 1.28
C GLY A 153 -6.81 -8.05 2.74
N VAL A 154 -5.71 -8.04 3.49
CA VAL A 154 -5.71 -8.29 4.95
C VAL A 154 -6.53 -7.24 5.68
N TYR A 155 -6.39 -5.96 5.33
CA TYR A 155 -7.20 -4.89 5.90
C TYR A 155 -8.70 -5.10 5.65
N CYS A 156 -9.09 -5.45 4.43
CA CYS A 156 -10.49 -5.75 4.09
C CYS A 156 -11.04 -6.97 4.85
N PHE A 157 -10.19 -7.96 5.13
CA PHE A 157 -10.57 -9.13 5.93
C PHE A 157 -10.86 -8.78 7.40
N PHE A 158 -10.05 -7.91 8.00
CA PHE A 158 -10.25 -7.45 9.38
C PHE A 158 -11.20 -6.27 9.51
N ALA A 159 -11.49 -5.56 8.41
CA ALA A 159 -12.44 -4.46 8.41
C ALA A 159 -13.83 -5.00 8.79
N PRO A 160 -14.54 -4.33 9.72
CA PRO A 160 -15.88 -4.76 10.10
C PRO A 160 -16.76 -4.81 8.85
N HIS A 161 -17.36 -5.99 8.59
CA HIS A 161 -18.17 -6.31 7.41
C HIS A 161 -19.33 -5.34 7.14
N SER A 162 -19.62 -4.43 8.06
CA SER A 162 -20.58 -3.33 7.89
C SER A 162 -20.20 -2.33 6.80
N CYS A 163 -18.93 -2.25 6.37
CA CYS A 163 -18.49 -1.32 5.33
C CYS A 163 -18.34 -1.96 3.93
N LEU A 164 -18.39 -3.30 3.84
CA LEU A 164 -18.09 -4.04 2.61
C LEU A 164 -19.21 -5.04 2.33
N LEU A 165 -20.39 -4.53 1.95
CA LEU A 165 -21.47 -5.34 1.40
C LEU A 165 -21.07 -5.82 -0.01
N ILE A 166 -20.20 -6.84 -0.03
CA ILE A 166 -20.29 -7.87 -1.06
C ILE A 166 -21.17 -8.96 -0.42
N PRO A 167 -22.33 -9.32 -1.00
CA PRO A 167 -23.19 -10.34 -0.44
C PRO A 167 -22.55 -11.71 -0.68
N VAL A 168 -21.55 -12.08 0.14
CA VAL A 168 -21.09 -13.46 0.23
C VAL A 168 -22.06 -14.17 1.17
N SER A 169 -22.76 -15.17 0.62
CA SER A 169 -23.81 -15.93 1.28
C SER A 169 -23.37 -16.42 2.66
N ARG A 170 -24.05 -15.88 3.69
CA ARG A 170 -23.96 -16.23 5.10
C ARG A 170 -24.45 -17.67 5.30
N HIS A 171 -23.57 -18.66 5.32
CA HIS A 171 -23.94 -20.01 5.78
C HIS A 171 -23.04 -20.64 6.85
N GLU A 172 -21.83 -20.13 7.15
CA GLU A 172 -20.88 -20.89 8.00
C GLU A 172 -20.26 -20.07 9.16
N SER A 173 -20.89 -18.98 9.63
CA SER A 173 -20.32 -18.11 10.67
C SER A 173 -20.81 -18.38 12.10
N ASN A 174 -21.40 -19.53 12.39
CA ASN A 174 -21.90 -19.85 13.74
C ASN A 174 -21.02 -20.83 14.54
N LEU A 175 -19.91 -21.32 13.97
CA LEU A 175 -19.06 -22.30 14.68
C LEU A 175 -17.88 -21.66 15.43
N PHE A 176 -17.36 -20.51 14.98
CA PHE A 176 -16.13 -19.93 15.56
C PHE A 176 -16.34 -19.09 16.84
N CYS A 177 -17.58 -18.70 17.17
CA CYS A 177 -17.86 -17.86 18.34
C CYS A 177 -18.11 -18.64 19.65
N SER A 178 -18.12 -19.97 19.63
CA SER A 178 -18.52 -20.79 20.80
C SER A 178 -17.37 -21.34 21.66
N LEU A 179 -16.11 -21.10 21.30
CA LEU A 179 -14.95 -21.76 21.94
C LEU A 179 -13.99 -20.81 22.70
N ALA A 180 -14.48 -19.67 23.19
CA ALA A 180 -13.75 -18.93 24.22
C ALA A 180 -14.10 -19.50 25.60
N PRO A 181 -13.16 -20.09 26.35
CA PRO A 181 -13.43 -20.62 27.68
C PRO A 181 -13.59 -19.45 28.67
N VAL A 182 -14.80 -19.29 29.23
CA VAL A 182 -15.02 -18.39 30.36
C VAL A 182 -14.60 -19.12 31.63
N SER A 183 -13.33 -19.01 31.97
CA SER A 183 -12.82 -19.38 33.30
C SER A 183 -13.09 -18.26 34.30
N GLY A 184 -13.99 -18.52 35.24
CA GLY A 184 -13.96 -17.99 36.62
C GLY A 184 -14.54 -16.59 36.88
N LEU A 185 -15.62 -16.53 37.70
CA LEU A 185 -15.65 -15.78 38.97
C LEU A 185 -17.00 -15.94 39.71
N ALA A 186 -16.89 -16.47 40.92
CA ALA A 186 -17.58 -16.09 42.16
C ALA A 186 -19.13 -16.06 42.24
N SER A 187 -19.68 -17.06 42.95
CA SER A 187 -20.37 -16.87 44.24
C SER A 187 -20.53 -18.20 44.96
#